data_AF-A0A2N2DDJ3-F1
#
_entry.id   AF-A0A2N2DDJ3-F1
#
_cell.length_a   1.000
_cell.length_b   1.000
_cell.length_c   1.000
_cell.angle_alpha   90.00
_cell.angle_beta   90.00
_cell.angle_gamma   90.00
#
_symmetry.space_group_name_H-M   'P 1'
#
loop_
_entity.id
_entity.type
_entity.pdbx_description
1 polymer ?
#
loop_
_entity_poly.entity_id
_entity_poly.type
_entity_poly.pdbx_seq_one_letter_code
_entity_poly.pdbx_strand_id
1 'polypeptide(L)'
;YARPKETEDIYAQIWDEPPTIIAVNPRVRNYREKTRPRPIISHRQEKERLLVQYLREKEAEQKLIQQMIEKDSIILSELSLSDPYIRKTLLNWIGRCMGSRQLAAKTETGRKFRLSKIDDRRITLPWEDGTLQLPNYIIRFLE
;
A
#
# COMPACT_ATOMS: atom_id res chain seq x y z
N TYR A 1 -40.59 -9.79 -24.63
CA TYR A 1 -40.21 -11.01 -25.36
C TYR A 1 -41.46 -11.84 -25.60
N ALA A 2 -42.17 -11.54 -26.69
CA ALA A 2 -43.17 -12.46 -27.23
C ALA A 2 -42.46 -13.37 -28.24
N ARG A 3 -42.91 -14.62 -28.38
CA ARG A 3 -42.40 -15.45 -29.48
C ARG A 3 -42.81 -14.81 -30.82
N PRO A 4 -41.96 -14.90 -31.86
CA PRO A 4 -42.33 -14.44 -33.19
C PRO A 4 -43.51 -15.27 -33.73
N LYS A 5 -44.37 -14.62 -34.54
CA LYS A 5 -45.58 -15.23 -35.11
C LYS A 5 -45.21 -16.47 -35.91
N GLU A 6 -45.89 -17.59 -35.65
CA GLU A 6 -45.57 -18.88 -36.29
C GLU A 6 -46.13 -18.99 -37.72
N THR A 7 -47.18 -18.23 -38.06
CA THR A 7 -47.89 -18.35 -39.36
C THR A 7 -48.18 -16.98 -39.99
N GLU A 8 -47.90 -16.83 -41.29
CA GLU A 8 -48.21 -15.63 -42.08
C GLU A 8 -49.61 -15.63 -42.72
N ASP A 9 -50.43 -16.65 -42.43
CA ASP A 9 -51.80 -16.78 -42.95
C ASP A 9 -52.66 -15.59 -42.49
N ILE A 10 -53.39 -15.02 -43.45
CA ILE A 10 -54.21 -13.83 -43.30
C ILE A 10 -55.56 -14.17 -42.65
N TYR A 11 -55.98 -15.45 -42.71
CA TYR A 11 -57.22 -15.93 -42.11
C TYR A 11 -57.07 -16.45 -40.67
N ALA A 12 -55.82 -16.66 -40.21
CA ALA A 12 -55.55 -17.12 -38.86
C ALA A 12 -55.84 -16.02 -37.82
N GLN A 13 -56.60 -16.35 -36.76
CA GLN A 13 -56.93 -15.39 -35.71
C GLN A 13 -55.97 -15.52 -34.53
N ILE A 14 -55.84 -14.44 -33.76
CA ILE A 14 -54.98 -14.40 -32.55
C ILE A 14 -55.40 -15.46 -31.51
N TRP A 15 -56.69 -15.81 -31.50
CA TRP A 15 -57.24 -16.82 -30.59
C TRP A 15 -56.86 -18.26 -30.95
N ASP A 16 -56.43 -18.49 -32.19
CA ASP A 16 -56.00 -19.81 -32.66
C ASP A 16 -54.52 -20.09 -32.31
N GLU A 17 -53.77 -19.05 -31.90
CA GLU A 17 -52.35 -19.16 -31.55
C GLU A 17 -52.16 -19.56 -30.08
N PRO A 18 -51.27 -20.53 -29.77
CA PRO A 18 -51.01 -20.93 -28.40
C PRO A 18 -50.37 -19.80 -27.58
N PRO A 19 -50.70 -19.67 -26.28
CA PRO A 19 -50.18 -18.60 -25.45
C PRO A 19 -48.66 -18.72 -25.24
N THR A 20 -47.95 -17.58 -25.23
CA THR A 20 -46.54 -17.55 -24.85
C THR A 20 -46.40 -17.64 -23.32
N ILE A 21 -45.83 -18.74 -22.84
CA ILE A 21 -45.54 -18.94 -21.42
C ILE A 21 -44.18 -18.31 -21.09
N ILE A 22 -44.17 -17.34 -20.17
CA ILE A 22 -42.95 -16.70 -19.67
C ILE A 22 -42.77 -17.07 -18.20
N ALA A 23 -41.65 -17.69 -17.87
CA ALA A 23 -41.26 -17.89 -16.48
C ALA A 23 -40.79 -16.55 -15.89
N VAL A 24 -41.54 -16.04 -14.92
CA VAL A 24 -41.17 -14.81 -14.19
C VAL A 24 -40.54 -15.16 -12.86
N ASN A 25 -39.55 -14.38 -12.46
CA ASN A 25 -38.98 -14.51 -11.12
C ASN A 25 -40.02 -14.05 -10.06
N PRO A 26 -40.19 -14.79 -8.96
CA PRO A 26 -41.09 -14.40 -7.88
C PRO A 26 -40.76 -13.02 -7.31
N ARG A 27 -41.74 -12.11 -7.26
CA ARG A 27 -41.58 -10.74 -6.73
C ARG A 27 -41.81 -10.68 -5.22
N VAL A 28 -41.25 -11.63 -4.47
CA VAL A 28 -41.33 -11.67 -3.00
C VAL A 28 -40.01 -11.25 -2.38
N ARG A 29 -40.06 -10.55 -1.24
CA ARG A 29 -38.87 -10.02 -0.55
C ARG A 29 -37.82 -11.09 -0.23
N ASN A 30 -38.26 -12.34 -0.03
CA ASN A 30 -37.40 -13.46 0.36
C ASN A 30 -36.86 -14.28 -0.83
N TYR A 31 -37.22 -13.93 -2.08
CA TYR A 31 -36.73 -14.66 -3.25
C TYR A 31 -35.28 -14.27 -3.53
N ARG A 32 -34.40 -15.29 -3.59
CA ARG A 32 -33.01 -15.17 -4.02
C ARG A 32 -32.69 -16.38 -4.88
N GLU A 33 -32.11 -16.14 -6.05
CA GLU A 33 -31.61 -17.22 -6.91
C GLU A 33 -30.55 -18.03 -6.15
N LYS A 34 -30.67 -19.37 -6.18
CA LYS A 34 -29.72 -20.27 -5.51
C LYS A 34 -28.37 -20.17 -6.20
N THR A 35 -27.45 -19.39 -5.65
CA THR A 35 -26.06 -19.37 -6.10
C THR A 35 -25.36 -20.64 -5.64
N ARG A 36 -24.75 -21.39 -6.57
CA ARG A 36 -23.88 -22.53 -6.21
C ARG A 36 -22.65 -21.99 -5.46
N PRO A 37 -22.27 -22.56 -4.30
CA PRO A 37 -21.04 -22.17 -3.63
C PRO A 37 -19.85 -22.46 -4.55
N ARG A 38 -19.04 -21.44 -4.84
CA ARG A 38 -17.78 -21.62 -5.57
C ARG A 38 -16.71 -22.15 -4.60
N PRO A 39 -15.87 -23.12 -5.01
CA PRO A 39 -14.76 -23.55 -4.17
C PRO A 39 -13.74 -22.41 -4.00
N ILE A 40 -13.15 -22.30 -2.80
CA ILE A 40 -12.07 -21.36 -2.53
C ILE A 40 -10.83 -21.82 -3.30
N ILE A 41 -10.34 -20.99 -4.22
CA ILE A 41 -9.10 -21.27 -4.97
C ILE A 41 -7.91 -21.01 -4.05
N SER A 42 -7.00 -21.98 -3.94
CA SER A 42 -5.80 -21.84 -3.12
C SER A 42 -4.68 -21.14 -3.89
N HIS A 43 -4.29 -19.96 -3.42
CA HIS A 43 -3.15 -19.17 -3.94
C HIS A 43 -1.88 -19.34 -3.08
N ARG A 44 -1.68 -20.52 -2.49
CA ARG A 44 -0.61 -20.74 -1.51
C ARG A 44 0.79 -20.43 -2.07
N GLN A 45 1.11 -20.93 -3.26
CA GLN A 45 2.42 -20.73 -3.88
C GLN A 45 2.69 -19.26 -4.21
N GLU A 46 1.66 -18.54 -4.64
CA GLU A 46 1.75 -17.11 -4.95
C GLU A 46 2.01 -16.29 -3.67
N LYS A 47 1.30 -16.61 -2.58
CA LYS A 47 1.54 -16.00 -1.27
C LYS A 47 2.94 -16.28 -0.74
N GLU A 48 3.42 -17.52 -0.85
CA GLU A 48 4.78 -17.89 -0.42
C GLU A 48 5.85 -17.14 -1.22
N ARG A 49 5.69 -17.00 -2.54
CA ARG A 49 6.62 -16.23 -3.39
C ARG A 49 6.66 -14.75 -3.01
N LEU A 50 5.48 -14.13 -2.85
CA LEU A 50 5.39 -12.72 -2.43
C LEU A 50 5.99 -12.49 -1.05
N LEU A 51 5.75 -13.42 -0.11
CA LEU A 51 6.33 -13.33 1.23
C LEU A 51 7.87 -13.38 1.17
N VAL A 52 8.44 -14.29 0.38
CA VAL A 52 9.91 -14.40 0.24
C VAL A 52 10.50 -13.15 -0.38
N GLN A 53 9.86 -12.57 -1.41
CA GLN A 53 10.31 -11.31 -2.02
C GLN A 53 10.26 -10.16 -1.01
N TYR A 54 9.13 -10.01 -0.32
CA TYR A 54 8.96 -8.98 0.71
C TYR A 54 10.00 -9.07 1.84
N LEU A 55 10.29 -10.28 2.33
CA LEU A 55 11.30 -10.48 3.37
C LEU A 55 12.71 -10.11 2.89
N ARG A 56 13.06 -10.41 1.64
CA ARG A 56 14.36 -10.03 1.05
C ARG A 56 14.52 -8.53 0.92
N GLU A 57 13.49 -7.84 0.45
CA GLU A 57 13.49 -6.36 0.37
C GLU A 57 13.65 -5.75 1.76
N LYS A 58 12.90 -6.26 2.76
CA LYS A 58 13.00 -5.83 4.15
C LYS A 58 14.40 -6.04 4.75
N GLU A 59 15.05 -7.17 4.45
CA GLU A 59 16.42 -7.41 4.92
C GLU A 59 17.43 -6.44 4.29
N ALA A 60 17.30 -6.14 3.00
CA ALA A 60 18.18 -5.19 2.32
C ALA A 60 18.03 -3.77 2.90
N GLU A 61 16.78 -3.32 3.07
CA GLU A 61 16.41 -2.08 3.73
C GLU A 61 16.99 -1.98 5.16
N GLN A 62 16.88 -3.04 5.96
CA GLN A 62 17.42 -3.08 7.32
C GLN A 62 18.94 -3.02 7.35
N LYS A 63 19.63 -3.71 6.43
CA LYS A 63 21.10 -3.67 6.33
C LYS A 63 21.61 -2.27 6.01
N LEU A 64 20.97 -1.56 5.08
CA LEU A 64 21.30 -0.17 4.75
C LEU A 64 21.19 0.74 5.97
N ILE A 65 20.08 0.65 6.73
CA ILE A 65 19.94 1.41 7.97
C ILE A 65 21.03 1.04 8.98
N GLN A 66 21.29 -0.25 9.17
CA GLN A 66 22.26 -0.72 10.15
C GLN A 66 23.68 -0.19 9.86
N GLN A 67 24.11 -0.18 8.60
CA GLN A 67 25.38 0.41 8.17
C GLN A 67 25.48 1.91 8.48
N MET A 68 24.36 2.64 8.44
CA MET A 68 24.35 4.06 8.82
C MET A 68 24.43 4.24 10.34
N ILE A 69 23.78 3.37 11.11
CA ILE A 69 23.81 3.44 12.58
C ILE A 69 25.20 3.08 13.13
N GLU A 70 25.93 2.15 12.49
CA GLU A 70 27.30 1.75 12.88
C GLU A 70 28.31 2.90 12.91
N LYS A 71 28.03 4.02 12.22
CA LYS A 71 28.89 5.21 12.24
C LYS A 71 28.66 6.12 13.46
N ASP A 72 27.82 5.73 14.41
CA ASP A 72 27.36 6.43 15.63
C ASP A 72 26.75 7.83 15.43
N SER A 73 26.91 8.39 14.24
CA SER A 73 26.40 9.68 13.85
C SER A 73 26.03 9.69 12.36
N ILE A 74 24.93 10.37 12.05
CA ILE A 74 24.47 10.60 10.70
C ILE A 74 24.42 12.12 10.51
N ILE A 75 25.34 12.62 9.69
CA ILE A 75 25.38 14.02 9.26
C ILE A 75 24.49 14.14 8.03
N LEU A 76 23.40 14.90 8.11
CA LEU A 76 22.44 14.98 7.02
C LEU A 76 23.03 15.61 5.77
N SER A 77 23.99 16.54 5.88
CA SER A 77 24.65 17.15 4.72
C SER A 77 25.54 16.21 3.91
N GLU A 78 25.96 15.07 4.47
CA GLU A 78 26.84 14.10 3.82
C GLU A 78 26.07 12.92 3.20
N LEU A 79 24.75 12.88 3.37
CA LEU A 79 23.91 11.86 2.76
C LEU A 79 23.88 12.04 1.23
N SER A 80 24.57 11.14 0.53
CA SER A 80 24.48 10.98 -0.93
C SER A 80 23.51 9.89 -1.36
N LEU A 81 22.81 9.24 -0.42
CA LEU A 81 21.93 8.11 -0.68
C LEU A 81 20.57 8.59 -1.21
N SER A 82 20.11 8.00 -2.30
CA SER A 82 18.85 8.35 -2.97
C SER A 82 17.66 7.46 -2.60
N ASP A 83 17.84 6.50 -1.67
CA ASP A 83 16.82 5.49 -1.36
C ASP A 83 15.57 6.11 -0.65
N PRO A 84 14.36 5.95 -1.21
CA PRO A 84 13.12 6.48 -0.63
C PRO A 84 12.82 5.96 0.79
N TYR A 85 13.19 4.72 1.11
CA TYR A 85 12.99 4.11 2.41
C TYR A 85 13.86 4.77 3.48
N ILE A 86 15.12 5.06 3.15
CA ILE A 86 16.04 5.80 4.02
C ILE A 86 15.50 7.19 4.29
N ARG A 87 15.00 7.89 3.26
CA ARG A 87 14.37 9.20 3.42
C ARG A 87 13.22 9.14 4.42
N LYS A 88 12.28 8.21 4.23
CA LYS A 88 11.12 8.06 5.09
C LYS A 88 11.54 7.79 6.54
N THR A 89 12.56 6.97 6.74
CA THR A 89 13.09 6.62 8.05
C THR A 89 13.72 7.84 8.74
N LEU A 90 14.60 8.56 8.05
CA LEU A 90 15.25 9.75 8.58
C LEU A 90 14.25 10.85 8.94
N LEU A 91 13.29 11.12 8.06
CA LEU A 91 12.26 12.13 8.32
C LEU A 91 11.35 11.74 9.48
N ASN A 92 11.00 10.46 9.60
CA ASN A 92 10.25 9.96 10.75
C ASN A 92 11.06 10.16 12.05
N TRP A 93 12.36 9.86 12.04
CA TRP A 93 13.23 10.08 13.19
C TRP A 93 13.35 11.56 13.57
N ILE A 94 13.55 12.44 12.59
CA ILE A 94 13.58 13.89 12.80
C ILE A 94 12.24 14.36 13.39
N GLY A 95 11.11 13.93 12.82
CA GLY A 95 9.76 14.25 13.32
C GLY A 95 9.55 13.81 14.77
N ARG A 96 9.96 12.59 15.11
CA ARG A 96 9.88 12.06 16.48
C ARG A 96 10.75 12.84 17.46
N CYS A 97 11.95 13.26 17.05
CA CYS A 97 12.81 14.10 17.86
C CYS A 97 12.20 15.49 18.08
N MET A 98 11.64 16.12 17.06
CA MET A 98 11.03 17.45 17.17
C MET A 98 9.84 17.49 18.15
N GLY A 99 9.12 16.38 18.32
CA GLY A 99 8.06 16.25 19.32
C GLY A 99 8.55 16.10 20.77
N SER A 100 9.86 15.91 20.99
CA SER A 100 10.47 15.70 22.30
C SER A 100 11.23 16.94 22.78
N ARG A 101 11.03 17.36 24.04
CA ARG A 101 11.71 18.54 24.62
C ARG A 101 13.23 18.43 24.63
N GLN A 102 13.76 17.20 24.59
CA GLN A 102 15.20 16.90 24.60
C GLN A 102 15.76 16.59 23.20
N LEU A 103 14.93 16.74 22.15
CA LEU A 103 15.26 16.35 20.77
C LEU A 103 15.79 14.92 20.67
N ALA A 104 15.29 14.02 21.53
CA ALA A 104 15.73 12.64 21.62
C ALA A 104 14.57 11.68 21.38
N ALA A 105 14.86 10.58 20.68
CA ALA A 105 13.91 9.53 20.34
C ALA A 105 14.59 8.16 20.35
N LYS A 106 13.82 7.11 20.08
CA LYS A 106 14.30 5.72 19.95
C LYS A 106 14.08 5.22 18.53
N THR A 107 15.05 4.52 17.96
CA THR A 107 14.88 3.80 16.68
C THR A 107 13.88 2.65 16.84
N GLU A 108 13.46 2.04 15.72
CA GLU A 108 12.62 0.84 15.75
C GLU A 108 13.31 -0.34 16.44
N THR A 109 14.65 -0.38 16.41
CA THR A 109 15.49 -1.35 17.11
C THR A 109 15.72 -1.01 18.59
N GLY A 110 15.16 0.09 19.10
CA GLY A 110 15.23 0.49 20.50
C GLY A 110 16.44 1.34 20.90
N ARG A 111 17.40 1.57 19.98
CA ARG A 111 18.57 2.45 20.23
C ARG A 111 18.12 3.89 20.41
N LYS A 112 18.66 4.58 21.42
CA LYS A 112 18.35 5.99 21.66
C LYS A 112 19.19 6.85 20.72
N PHE A 113 18.62 7.95 20.25
CA PHE A 113 19.36 8.93 19.46
C PHE A 113 18.89 10.34 19.81
N ARG A 114 19.76 11.32 19.52
CA ARG A 114 19.50 12.74 19.70
C ARG A 114 19.76 13.49 18.41
N LEU A 115 18.82 14.37 18.07
CA LEU A 115 18.95 15.32 16.98
C LEU A 115 19.62 16.60 17.50
N SER A 116 20.63 17.08 16.80
CA SER A 116 21.28 18.37 17.07
C SER A 116 21.40 19.16 15.78
N LYS A 117 21.33 20.49 15.87
CA LYS A 117 21.60 21.38 14.74
C LYS A 117 23.09 21.66 14.70
N ILE A 118 23.73 21.48 13.53
CA ILE A 118 25.17 21.77 13.35
C ILE A 118 25.37 23.27 13.17
N ASP A 119 24.61 23.88 12.25
CA ASP A 119 24.69 25.30 11.91
C ASP A 119 23.30 25.87 11.58
N ASP A 120 23.20 27.19 11.47
CA ASP A 120 21.97 27.89 11.05
C ASP A 120 21.70 27.84 9.54
N ARG A 121 22.52 27.10 8.77
CA ARG A 121 22.35 26.98 7.33
C ARG A 121 21.27 25.97 7.00
N ARG A 122 20.69 26.14 5.81
CA ARG A 122 19.79 25.17 5.21
C ARG A 122 20.59 24.35 4.20
N ILE A 123 20.44 23.03 4.27
CA ILE A 123 21.01 22.07 3.34
C ILE A 123 19.92 21.62 2.36
N THR A 124 20.33 21.29 1.14
CA THR A 124 19.44 20.74 0.11
C THR A 124 19.89 19.32 -0.19
N LEU A 125 19.00 18.36 0.01
CA LEU A 125 19.25 16.95 -0.27
C LEU A 125 18.52 16.54 -1.55
N PRO A 126 19.24 16.02 -2.57
CA PRO A 126 18.60 15.42 -3.74
C PRO A 126 18.08 14.02 -3.39
N TRP A 127 16.82 13.77 -3.69
CA TRP A 127 16.16 12.46 -3.63
C TRP A 127 15.62 12.10 -5.02
N GLU A 128 15.28 10.84 -5.26
CA GLU A 128 14.73 10.41 -6.57
C GLU A 128 13.46 11.18 -6.98
N ASP A 129 12.64 11.56 -6.01
CA ASP A 129 11.35 12.22 -6.22
C ASP A 129 11.41 13.76 -6.08
N GLY A 130 12.61 14.33 -5.87
CA GLY A 130 12.80 15.78 -5.82
C GLY A 130 13.85 16.23 -4.81
N THR A 131 13.87 17.53 -4.52
CA THR A 131 14.84 18.13 -3.59
C THR A 131 14.19 18.49 -2.26
N LEU A 132 14.83 18.10 -1.16
CA LEU A 132 14.37 18.44 0.19
C LEU A 132 15.29 19.49 0.83
N GLN A 133 14.72 20.61 1.27
CA GLN A 133 15.44 21.63 2.03
C GLN A 133 15.13 21.53 3.54
N LEU A 134 16.16 21.39 4.35
CA LEU A 134 16.03 21.37 5.82
C LEU A 134 17.25 22.03 6.49
N PRO A 135 17.17 22.41 7.78
CA PRO A 135 18.35 22.86 8.52
C PRO A 135 19.44 21.79 8.59
N ASN A 136 20.69 22.19 8.72
CA ASN A 136 21.79 21.24 8.87
C ASN A 136 21.71 20.52 10.22
N TYR A 137 21.21 19.29 10.22
CA TYR A 137 21.08 18.48 11.41
C TYR A 137 22.09 17.32 11.43
N ILE A 138 22.43 16.90 12.64
CA ILE A 138 23.15 15.66 12.93
C ILE A 138 22.33 14.80 13.88
N ILE A 139 22.21 13.53 13.55
CA ILE A 139 21.64 12.51 14.43
C ILE A 139 22.82 11.81 15.10
N ARG A 140 22.87 11.84 16.43
CA ARG A 140 23.86 11.10 17.22
C ARG A 140 23.17 9.96 17.95
N PHE A 141 23.63 8.74 17.75
CA PHE A 141 23.17 7.58 18.50
C PHE A 141 23.82 7.60 19.88
N LEU A 142 23.02 7.28 20.89
CA LEU A 142 23.45 7.12 22.28
C LEU A 142 23.48 5.61 22.55
N GLU A 143 24.58 5.11 23.09
CA GLU A 143 24.73 3.72 23.55
C GLU A 143 23.57 3.27 24.47
#